data_AF-A0A381KMQ5-F1
#
_entry.id   AF-A0A381KMQ5-F1
#
_cell.length_a   1.000
_cell.length_b   1.000
_cell.length_c   1.000
_cell.angle_alpha   90.00
_cell.angle_beta   90.00
_cell.angle_gamma   90.00
#
_symmetry.space_group_name_H-M   'P 1'
#
loop_
_entity.id
_entity.type
_entity.pdbx_description
1 polymer ?
#
loop_
_entity_poly.entity_id
_entity_poly.type
_entity_poly.pdbx_seq_one_letter_code
_entity_poly.pdbx_strand_id
1 'polypeptide(L)'
;MREENVIVFHDAFELKAWKDFMREEEFKNVVLDTHQYLMLAEADGCEQSIDSYLKYIRENYAKDILQMQKYFPVICGEWSLFNSYACGIDTNGGQSPLNGIESNIDKLSKDDKRELYRKIAKAQLDAWRNGSGHYYWNYKLLLDTVNEEGWIGWDSWDLGKCVAQEWYPIEY
;
A
#
# COMPACT_ATOMS: atom_id res chain seq x y z
N MET A 1 20.17 -14.51 20.02
CA MET A 1 19.01 -13.60 19.97
C MET A 1 18.09 -13.99 21.12
N ARG A 2 17.40 -13.04 21.77
CA ARG A 2 16.47 -13.40 22.85
C ARG A 2 15.21 -14.06 22.27
N GLU A 3 14.56 -14.95 23.02
CA GLU A 3 13.39 -15.73 22.52
C GLU A 3 12.20 -14.84 22.15
N GLU A 4 12.09 -13.64 22.72
CA GLU A 4 11.05 -12.67 22.39
C GLU A 4 11.31 -11.89 21.10
N ASN A 5 12.52 -11.93 20.56
CA ASN A 5 12.87 -11.20 19.35
C ASN A 5 12.46 -11.99 18.10
N VAL A 6 12.08 -11.24 17.07
CA VAL A 6 11.66 -11.75 15.77
C VAL A 6 12.65 -11.30 14.69
N ILE A 7 12.92 -12.17 13.72
CA ILE A 7 13.62 -11.83 12.49
C ILE A 7 12.58 -11.62 11.41
N VAL A 8 12.60 -10.43 10.80
CA VAL A 8 11.71 -10.09 9.69
C VAL A 8 12.53 -10.20 8.40
N PHE A 9 12.08 -11.06 7.49
CA PHE A 9 12.66 -11.16 6.15
C PHE A 9 11.74 -10.49 5.15
N HIS A 10 12.27 -9.56 4.37
CA HIS A 10 11.58 -9.09 3.17
C HIS A 10 11.45 -10.24 2.17
N ASP A 11 10.31 -10.33 1.50
CA ASP A 11 9.97 -11.41 0.57
C ASP A 11 10.77 -11.39 -0.74
N ALA A 12 11.59 -10.37 -0.95
CA ALA A 12 12.37 -10.13 -2.16
C ALA A 12 11.50 -10.11 -3.43
N PHE A 13 10.31 -9.51 -3.33
CA PHE A 13 9.32 -9.39 -4.40
C PHE A 13 8.65 -10.71 -4.81
N GLU A 14 8.84 -11.78 -4.03
CA GLU A 14 8.41 -13.15 -4.36
C GLU A 14 7.71 -13.81 -3.16
N LEU A 15 6.66 -13.16 -2.62
CA LEU A 15 5.89 -13.58 -1.44
C LEU A 15 5.65 -15.10 -1.34
N LYS A 16 5.20 -15.74 -2.42
CA LYS A 16 4.83 -17.16 -2.42
C LYS A 16 6.02 -18.13 -2.50
N ALA A 17 7.19 -17.67 -2.92
CA ALA A 17 8.38 -18.52 -3.05
C ALA A 17 8.92 -18.99 -1.69
N TRP A 18 8.60 -18.28 -0.62
CA TRP A 18 9.04 -18.58 0.75
C TRP A 18 8.30 -19.73 1.42
N LYS A 19 7.18 -20.20 0.85
CA LYS A 19 6.26 -21.16 1.47
C LYS A 19 6.96 -22.40 2.07
N ASP A 20 7.95 -22.93 1.37
CA ASP A 20 8.63 -24.19 1.72
C ASP A 20 10.03 -23.97 2.33
N PHE A 21 10.46 -22.72 2.51
CA PHE A 21 11.78 -22.38 3.08
C PHE A 21 11.71 -22.23 4.61
N MET A 22 12.77 -22.56 5.36
CA MET A 22 12.85 -22.36 6.83
C MET A 22 11.62 -22.87 7.61
N ARG A 23 11.23 -24.13 7.36
CA ARG A 23 10.05 -24.77 7.97
C ARG A 23 10.39 -25.70 9.13
N GLU A 24 11.67 -26.02 9.28
CA GLU A 24 12.21 -26.93 10.27
C GLU A 24 12.18 -26.30 11.68
N GLU A 25 12.13 -27.12 12.72
CA GLU A 25 11.94 -26.67 14.12
C GLU A 25 13.07 -25.76 14.66
N GLU A 26 14.23 -25.77 14.01
CA GLU A 26 15.36 -24.89 14.32
C GLU A 26 15.12 -23.42 13.91
N PHE A 27 14.25 -23.17 12.92
CA PHE A 27 13.87 -21.84 12.48
C PHE A 27 12.65 -21.35 13.27
N LYS A 28 12.92 -20.52 14.28
CA LYS A 28 11.88 -19.92 15.14
C LYS A 28 11.84 -18.41 14.96
N ASN A 29 10.70 -17.81 15.27
CA ASN A 29 10.49 -16.35 15.28
C ASN A 29 10.80 -15.69 13.93
N VAL A 30 10.37 -16.32 12.84
CA VAL A 30 10.51 -15.81 11.48
C VAL A 30 9.19 -15.16 11.07
N VAL A 31 9.25 -13.90 10.65
CA VAL A 31 8.13 -13.15 10.05
C VAL A 31 8.50 -12.77 8.63
N LEU A 32 7.55 -12.88 7.71
CA LEU A 32 7.71 -12.46 6.34
C LEU A 32 7.13 -11.05 6.18
N ASP A 33 7.90 -10.17 5.55
CA ASP A 33 7.51 -8.82 5.18
C ASP A 33 7.32 -8.74 3.67
N THR A 34 6.16 -8.23 3.25
CA THR A 34 5.85 -7.96 1.86
C THR A 34 5.46 -6.49 1.68
N HIS A 35 5.88 -5.89 0.58
CA HIS A 35 5.58 -4.49 0.25
C HIS A 35 4.56 -4.47 -0.88
N GLN A 36 3.40 -3.86 -0.65
CA GLN A 36 2.27 -3.90 -1.58
C GLN A 36 1.79 -2.48 -1.89
N TYR A 37 2.13 -2.02 -3.09
CA TYR A 37 1.77 -0.69 -3.57
C TYR A 37 0.69 -0.75 -4.64
N LEU A 38 -0.46 -0.13 -4.37
CA LEU A 38 -1.62 -0.15 -5.29
C LEU A 38 -1.29 0.37 -6.69
N MET A 39 -0.38 1.34 -6.81
CA MET A 39 0.05 1.86 -8.12
C MET A 39 0.67 0.79 -9.03
N LEU A 40 1.26 -0.27 -8.49
CA LEU A 40 1.82 -1.37 -9.29
C LEU A 40 0.71 -2.18 -9.98
N ALA A 41 -0.50 -2.19 -9.43
CA ALA A 41 -1.65 -2.81 -10.08
C ALA A 41 -1.92 -2.21 -11.47
N GLU A 42 -1.67 -0.91 -11.63
CA GLU A 42 -1.86 -0.19 -12.89
C GLU A 42 -0.87 -0.69 -13.96
N ALA A 43 0.38 -0.96 -13.57
CA ALA A 43 1.40 -1.55 -14.44
C ALA A 43 1.06 -3.00 -14.83
N ASP A 44 0.32 -3.71 -13.98
CA ASP A 44 -0.23 -5.05 -14.27
C ASP A 44 -1.51 -5.01 -15.12
N GLY A 45 -1.93 -3.83 -15.60
CA GLY A 45 -3.11 -3.66 -16.44
C GLY A 45 -4.43 -3.52 -15.68
N CYS A 46 -4.39 -3.24 -14.38
CA CYS A 46 -5.58 -2.84 -13.63
C CYS A 46 -6.10 -1.51 -14.18
N GLU A 47 -7.38 -1.48 -14.53
CA GLU A 47 -8.04 -0.23 -14.92
C GLU A 47 -8.03 0.77 -13.77
N GLN A 48 -7.76 2.03 -14.07
CA GLN A 48 -7.71 3.12 -13.10
C GLN A 48 -9.13 3.53 -12.67
N SER A 49 -9.77 2.69 -11.87
CA SER A 49 -11.11 2.92 -11.33
C SER A 49 -11.24 2.33 -9.93
N ILE A 50 -12.17 2.86 -9.14
CA ILE A 50 -12.41 2.41 -7.76
C ILE A 50 -12.69 0.91 -7.73
N ASP A 51 -13.63 0.44 -8.54
CA ASP A 51 -14.07 -0.95 -8.54
C ASP A 51 -12.94 -1.90 -8.94
N SER A 52 -12.11 -1.51 -9.92
CA SER A 52 -10.96 -2.29 -10.36
C SER A 52 -9.86 -2.37 -9.29
N TYR A 53 -9.56 -1.27 -8.60
CA TYR A 53 -8.62 -1.29 -7.46
C TYR A 53 -9.13 -2.14 -6.30
N LEU A 54 -10.40 -2.00 -5.92
CA LEU A 54 -10.99 -2.80 -4.84
C LEU A 54 -10.97 -4.30 -5.17
N LYS A 55 -11.23 -4.64 -6.45
CA LYS A 55 -11.11 -6.01 -6.94
C LYS A 55 -9.67 -6.51 -6.86
N TYR A 56 -8.70 -5.71 -7.32
CA TYR A 56 -7.28 -6.08 -7.30
C TYR A 56 -6.78 -6.32 -5.87
N ILE A 57 -7.11 -5.43 -4.93
CA ILE A 57 -6.76 -5.58 -3.51
C ILE A 57 -7.31 -6.91 -2.96
N ARG A 58 -8.57 -7.23 -3.25
CA ARG A 58 -9.20 -8.48 -2.79
C ARG A 58 -8.53 -9.72 -3.40
N GLU A 59 -8.25 -9.69 -4.70
CA GLU A 59 -7.84 -10.87 -5.47
C GLU A 59 -6.33 -11.15 -5.40
N ASN A 60 -5.51 -10.10 -5.21
CA ASN A 60 -4.06 -10.21 -5.21
C ASN A 60 -3.44 -9.93 -3.83
N TYR A 61 -3.96 -8.98 -3.04
CA TYR A 61 -3.37 -8.69 -1.72
C TYR A 61 -3.99 -9.56 -0.63
N ALA A 62 -5.30 -9.44 -0.41
CA ALA A 62 -5.98 -10.14 0.69
C ALA A 62 -5.86 -11.66 0.57
N LYS A 63 -6.03 -12.18 -0.66
CA LYS A 63 -5.94 -13.62 -0.95
C LYS A 63 -4.53 -14.16 -0.71
N ASP A 64 -3.50 -13.45 -1.13
CA ASP A 64 -2.12 -13.92 -1.03
C ASP A 64 -1.60 -13.86 0.40
N ILE A 65 -1.92 -12.79 1.14
CA ILE A 65 -1.63 -12.70 2.57
C ILE A 65 -2.36 -13.80 3.34
N LEU A 66 -3.66 -14.00 3.10
CA LEU A 66 -4.43 -15.07 3.75
C LEU A 66 -3.85 -16.46 3.44
N GLN A 67 -3.31 -16.66 2.23
CA GLN A 67 -2.62 -17.89 1.88
C GLN A 67 -1.30 -18.04 2.63
N MET A 68 -0.44 -17.01 2.61
CA MET A 68 0.90 -17.08 3.18
C MET A 68 0.93 -17.05 4.70
N GLN A 69 -0.05 -16.40 5.33
CA GLN A 69 -0.25 -16.38 6.79
C GLN A 69 -0.37 -17.78 7.40
N LYS A 70 -0.75 -18.79 6.60
CA LYS A 70 -0.82 -20.21 7.03
C LYS A 70 0.55 -20.85 7.24
N TYR A 71 1.59 -20.28 6.63
CA TYR A 71 2.95 -20.79 6.72
C TYR A 71 3.76 -19.88 7.65
N PHE A 72 3.83 -18.59 7.37
CA PHE A 72 4.55 -17.61 8.18
C PHE A 72 3.59 -16.55 8.70
N PRO A 73 3.81 -15.95 9.87
CA PRO A 73 3.20 -14.66 10.13
C PRO A 73 3.70 -13.66 9.08
N VAL A 74 2.77 -13.01 8.38
CA VAL A 74 3.05 -12.06 7.29
C VAL A 74 2.63 -10.67 7.73
N ILE A 75 3.49 -9.69 7.52
CA ILE A 75 3.15 -8.27 7.62
C ILE A 75 3.19 -7.62 6.24
N CYS A 76 2.32 -6.65 6.00
CA CYS A 76 2.50 -5.71 4.88
C CYS A 76 3.35 -4.53 5.38
N GLY A 77 4.68 -4.64 5.28
CA GLY A 77 5.61 -3.67 5.89
C GLY A 77 5.70 -2.34 5.16
N GLU A 78 5.27 -2.28 3.91
CA GLU A 78 5.11 -1.02 3.20
C GLU A 78 3.88 -1.05 2.29
N TRP A 79 3.04 -0.04 2.41
CA TRP A 79 1.90 0.24 1.53
C TRP A 79 1.49 1.71 1.68
N SER A 80 0.77 2.26 0.71
CA SER A 80 0.23 3.62 0.76
C SER A 80 -1.14 3.69 0.07
N LEU A 81 -1.78 4.86 0.10
CA LEU A 81 -3.03 5.10 -0.63
C LEU A 81 -2.82 5.57 -2.06
N PHE A 82 -1.56 5.82 -2.47
CA PHE A 82 -1.26 6.41 -3.77
C PHE A 82 -1.78 5.57 -4.94
N ASN A 83 -2.38 6.27 -5.91
CA ASN A 83 -2.87 5.72 -7.17
C ASN A 83 -3.06 6.85 -8.20
N SER A 84 -2.93 6.51 -9.48
CA SER A 84 -3.02 7.46 -10.60
C SER A 84 -4.40 8.10 -10.73
N TYR A 85 -5.46 7.38 -10.35
CA TYR A 85 -6.83 7.90 -10.42
C TYR A 85 -7.01 9.12 -9.50
N ALA A 86 -6.50 9.05 -8.27
CA ALA A 86 -6.49 10.17 -7.34
C ALA A 86 -5.53 11.29 -7.73
N CYS A 87 -4.41 10.93 -8.38
CA CYS A 87 -3.44 11.87 -8.93
C CYS A 87 -4.05 12.70 -10.08
N GLY A 88 -5.00 12.13 -10.83
CA GLY A 88 -5.64 12.78 -11.97
C GLY A 88 -4.89 12.60 -13.29
N ILE A 89 -3.77 11.90 -13.29
CA ILE A 89 -2.99 11.53 -14.48
C ILE A 89 -2.52 10.09 -14.33
N ASP A 90 -2.40 9.39 -15.45
CA ASP A 90 -1.74 8.10 -15.48
C ASP A 90 -0.25 8.28 -15.17
N THR A 91 0.17 7.81 -13.99
CA THR A 91 1.56 7.86 -13.54
C THR A 91 2.39 6.68 -14.01
N ASN A 92 1.83 5.75 -14.79
CA ASN A 92 2.52 4.56 -15.30
C ASN A 92 3.22 3.77 -14.16
N GLY A 93 2.47 3.48 -13.09
CA GLY A 93 2.98 2.75 -11.93
C GLY A 93 3.80 3.60 -10.94
N GLY A 94 3.45 4.88 -10.77
CA GLY A 94 4.09 5.76 -9.78
C GLY A 94 5.33 6.48 -10.29
N GLN A 95 5.35 6.91 -11.55
CA GLN A 95 6.33 7.88 -12.04
C GLN A 95 5.98 9.29 -11.56
N SER A 96 6.96 10.00 -11.02
CA SER A 96 6.84 11.30 -10.36
C SER A 96 7.31 12.46 -11.24
N PRO A 97 7.24 13.72 -10.76
CA PRO A 97 7.86 14.86 -11.44
C PRO A 97 9.36 14.65 -11.74
N LEU A 98 10.07 13.90 -10.90
CA LEU A 98 11.48 13.55 -11.13
C LEU A 98 11.68 12.66 -12.37
N ASN A 99 10.62 12.00 -12.83
CA ASN A 99 10.57 11.19 -14.05
C ASN A 99 10.01 11.97 -15.25
N GLY A 100 9.63 13.24 -15.08
CA GLY A 100 8.99 14.06 -16.11
C GLY A 100 7.48 13.86 -16.25
N ILE A 101 6.84 13.18 -15.29
CA ILE A 101 5.38 13.04 -15.21
C ILE A 101 4.85 13.92 -14.08
N GLU A 102 4.14 14.98 -14.44
CA GLU A 102 3.63 15.98 -13.51
C GLU A 102 2.10 16.02 -13.55
N SER A 103 1.46 16.00 -12.37
CA SER A 103 0.02 16.24 -12.27
C SER A 103 -0.22 17.70 -11.90
N ASN A 104 -0.52 18.55 -12.86
CA ASN A 104 -0.72 19.98 -12.61
C ASN A 104 -2.20 20.38 -12.43
N ILE A 105 -3.12 19.40 -12.44
CA ILE A 105 -4.56 19.67 -12.34
C ILE A 105 -5.19 18.64 -11.40
N ASP A 106 -5.71 19.11 -10.27
CA ASP A 106 -6.52 18.27 -9.39
C ASP A 106 -7.90 18.03 -10.00
N LYS A 107 -8.12 16.82 -10.53
CA LYS A 107 -9.37 16.47 -11.24
C LYS A 107 -10.50 16.06 -10.32
N LEU A 108 -10.22 15.74 -9.06
CA LEU A 108 -11.23 15.29 -8.11
C LEU A 108 -11.59 16.41 -7.15
N SER A 109 -12.88 16.50 -6.81
CA SER A 109 -13.27 17.35 -5.69
C SER A 109 -12.69 16.80 -4.38
N LYS A 110 -12.61 17.64 -3.35
CA LYS A 110 -12.17 17.22 -2.01
C LYS A 110 -13.01 16.05 -1.47
N ASP A 111 -14.32 16.07 -1.69
CA ASP A 111 -15.23 15.04 -1.21
C ASP A 111 -15.09 13.73 -1.99
N ASP A 112 -14.96 13.79 -3.33
CA ASP A 112 -14.73 12.60 -4.16
C ASP A 112 -13.40 11.93 -3.82
N LYS A 113 -12.34 12.73 -3.63
CA LYS A 113 -11.01 12.26 -3.24
C LYS A 113 -11.04 11.60 -1.84
N ARG A 114 -11.78 12.19 -0.89
CA ARG A 114 -12.00 11.59 0.43
C ARG A 114 -12.74 10.26 0.32
N GLU A 115 -13.81 10.17 -0.47
CA GLU A 115 -14.57 8.93 -0.64
C GLU A 115 -13.72 7.82 -1.26
N LEU A 116 -13.00 8.15 -2.33
CA LEU A 116 -12.05 7.27 -3.01
C LEU A 116 -11.03 6.69 -2.04
N TYR A 117 -10.30 7.56 -1.33
CA TYR A 117 -9.25 7.10 -0.43
C TYR A 117 -9.79 6.33 0.76
N ARG A 118 -10.95 6.69 1.32
CA ARG A 118 -11.57 5.90 2.40
C ARG A 118 -11.93 4.49 1.97
N LYS A 119 -12.44 4.32 0.73
CA LYS A 119 -12.74 3.00 0.16
C LYS A 119 -11.46 2.18 -0.01
N ILE A 120 -10.42 2.77 -0.58
CA ILE A 120 -9.12 2.12 -0.77
C ILE A 120 -8.47 1.77 0.58
N ALA A 121 -8.43 2.72 1.52
CA ALA A 121 -7.87 2.50 2.86
C ALA A 121 -8.58 1.35 3.56
N LYS A 122 -9.91 1.35 3.57
CA LYS A 122 -10.69 0.25 4.14
C LYS A 122 -10.34 -1.10 3.52
N ALA A 123 -10.30 -1.18 2.19
CA ALA A 123 -10.02 -2.44 1.50
C ALA A 123 -8.60 -2.96 1.78
N GLN A 124 -7.59 -2.08 1.78
CA GLN A 124 -6.22 -2.46 2.11
C GLN A 124 -6.10 -2.88 3.58
N LEU A 125 -6.69 -2.13 4.52
CA LEU A 125 -6.68 -2.50 5.94
C LEU A 125 -7.40 -3.84 6.21
N ASP A 126 -8.51 -4.12 5.52
CA ASP A 126 -9.16 -5.44 5.56
C ASP A 126 -8.28 -6.54 4.97
N ALA A 127 -7.50 -6.26 3.92
CA ALA A 127 -6.52 -7.21 3.38
C ALA A 127 -5.44 -7.53 4.43
N TRP A 128 -4.87 -6.50 5.07
CA TRP A 128 -3.79 -6.63 6.05
C TRP A 128 -4.21 -7.34 7.35
N ARG A 129 -5.49 -7.25 7.72
CA ARG A 129 -6.08 -7.99 8.86
C ARG A 129 -6.07 -9.51 8.68
N ASN A 130 -5.94 -10.01 7.45
CA ASN A 130 -5.73 -11.44 7.23
C ASN A 130 -4.30 -11.88 7.59
N GLY A 131 -3.38 -10.92 7.76
CA GLY A 131 -2.00 -11.14 8.17
C GLY A 131 -1.78 -10.86 9.66
N SER A 132 -0.55 -10.48 9.99
CA SER A 132 -0.09 -10.20 11.36
C SER A 132 0.10 -8.71 11.65
N GLY A 133 -0.16 -7.84 10.68
CA GLY A 133 -0.04 -6.40 10.83
C GLY A 133 0.38 -5.70 9.54
N HIS A 134 0.56 -4.39 9.63
CA HIS A 134 1.02 -3.56 8.52
C HIS A 134 1.72 -2.30 9.00
N TYR A 135 2.49 -1.69 8.12
CA TYR A 135 3.15 -0.40 8.35
C TYR A 135 2.94 0.49 7.13
N TYR A 136 2.35 1.67 7.35
CA TYR A 136 2.08 2.61 6.27
C TYR A 136 3.39 3.29 5.85
N TRP A 137 3.64 3.36 4.55
CA TRP A 137 4.76 4.09 3.98
C TRP A 137 4.27 5.44 3.43
N ASN A 138 4.56 6.56 4.09
CA ASN A 138 5.29 6.73 5.35
C ASN A 138 4.48 7.58 6.35
N TYR A 139 5.04 7.81 7.55
CA TYR A 139 4.33 8.60 8.57
C TYR A 139 4.17 10.09 8.18
N LYS A 140 5.20 10.68 7.57
CA LYS A 140 5.29 12.13 7.34
C LYS A 140 6.19 12.46 6.15
N LEU A 141 5.74 13.42 5.35
CA LEU A 141 6.51 14.11 4.32
C LEU A 141 6.51 15.63 4.58
N LEU A 142 7.33 16.34 3.82
CA LEU A 142 7.31 17.80 3.73
C LEU A 142 6.92 18.22 2.30
N LEU A 143 5.90 17.56 1.76
CA LEU A 143 5.43 17.78 0.40
C LEU A 143 4.54 19.04 0.33
N ASP A 144 4.88 19.98 -0.54
CA ASP A 144 4.13 21.22 -0.73
C ASP A 144 3.29 21.17 -2.00
N THR A 145 2.22 20.37 -1.97
CA THR A 145 1.28 20.25 -3.11
C THR A 145 0.48 21.52 -3.38
N VAL A 146 0.63 22.58 -2.56
CA VAL A 146 -0.05 23.86 -2.76
C VAL A 146 0.80 24.76 -3.65
N ASN A 147 2.13 24.77 -3.44
CA ASN A 147 3.05 25.62 -4.20
C ASN A 147 3.82 24.86 -5.29
N GLU A 148 3.83 23.52 -5.24
CA GLU A 148 4.46 22.65 -6.23
C GLU A 148 3.42 21.74 -6.89
N GLU A 149 2.69 22.30 -7.87
CA GLU A 149 1.53 21.64 -8.49
C GLU A 149 1.86 20.25 -9.04
N GLY A 150 3.05 20.02 -9.61
CA GLY A 150 3.42 18.71 -10.18
C GLY A 150 3.32 17.52 -9.23
N TRP A 151 3.28 17.76 -7.92
CA TRP A 151 3.14 16.74 -6.87
C TRP A 151 1.71 16.49 -6.39
N ILE A 152 0.67 17.00 -7.06
CA ILE A 152 -0.73 16.70 -6.69
C ILE A 152 -0.95 15.18 -6.62
N GLY A 153 -1.59 14.72 -5.54
CA GLY A 153 -1.88 13.29 -5.28
C GLY A 153 -0.76 12.52 -4.56
N TRP A 154 0.48 13.00 -4.63
CA TRP A 154 1.64 12.39 -3.96
C TRP A 154 1.64 12.63 -2.45
N ASP A 155 0.81 13.53 -1.96
CA ASP A 155 0.61 13.73 -0.53
C ASP A 155 -0.14 12.59 0.15
N SER A 156 -0.74 11.67 -0.62
CA SER A 156 -1.27 10.42 -0.09
C SER A 156 -0.20 9.46 0.45
N TRP A 157 1.08 9.72 0.20
CA TRP A 157 2.18 9.01 0.85
C TRP A 157 2.43 9.46 2.30
N ASP A 158 1.89 10.61 2.73
CA ASP A 158 2.00 11.11 4.10
C ASP A 158 0.78 10.67 4.93
N LEU A 159 0.97 9.70 5.84
CA LEU A 159 -0.11 9.20 6.70
C LEU A 159 -0.73 10.32 7.56
N GLY A 160 0.09 11.22 8.11
CA GLY A 160 -0.39 12.34 8.91
C GLY A 160 -1.33 13.25 8.12
N LYS A 161 -0.99 13.53 6.86
CA LYS A 161 -1.85 14.29 5.94
C LYS A 161 -3.09 13.50 5.52
N CYS A 162 -2.96 12.20 5.25
CA CYS A 162 -4.11 11.33 4.97
C CYS A 162 -5.13 11.34 6.12
N VAL A 163 -4.68 11.31 7.37
CA VAL A 163 -5.56 11.43 8.55
C VAL A 163 -6.18 12.82 8.63
N ALA A 164 -5.40 13.88 8.45
CA ALA A 164 -5.89 15.27 8.50
C ALA A 164 -6.92 15.59 7.40
N GLN A 165 -6.83 14.91 6.25
CA GLN A 165 -7.78 15.04 5.14
C GLN A 165 -8.94 14.02 5.20
N GLU A 166 -9.02 13.21 6.25
CA GLU A 166 -10.01 12.14 6.43
C GLU A 166 -9.97 11.06 5.34
N TRP A 167 -8.82 10.88 4.68
CA TRP A 167 -8.56 9.83 3.69
C TRP A 167 -8.30 8.49 4.38
N TYR A 168 -7.64 8.53 5.54
CA TYR A 168 -7.34 7.38 6.37
C TYR A 168 -8.21 7.37 7.64
N PRO A 169 -8.79 6.22 8.05
CA PRO A 169 -9.63 6.15 9.25
C PRO A 169 -8.79 6.21 10.55
N ILE A 170 -9.21 7.04 11.52
CA ILE A 170 -8.55 7.13 12.84
C ILE A 170 -8.85 5.91 13.71
N GLU A 171 -10.06 5.37 13.57
CA GLU A 171 -10.49 4.13 14.21
C GLU A 171 -10.79 3.13 13.10
N TYR A 172 -10.14 1.97 13.17
CA TYR A 172 -10.35 0.90 12.21
C TYR A 172 -10.43 -0.46 12.88
#